data_AF-A0A6A9QMS5-F1
#
_entry.id   AF-A0A6A9QMS5-F1
#
_cell.length_a   1.000
_cell.length_b   1.000
_cell.length_c   1.000
_cell.angle_alpha   90.00
_cell.angle_beta   90.00
_cell.angle_gamma   90.00
#
_symmetry.space_group_name_H-M   'P 1'
#
loop_
_entity.id
_entity.type
_entity.pdbx_description
1 polymer ?
#
loop_
_entity_poly.entity_id
_entity_poly.type
_entity_poly.pdbx_seq_one_letter_code
_entity_poly.pdbx_strand_id
1 'polypeptide(L)'
;MELLTFPLRERFITISSALYPEGISEINKVVLAIVPHDYESLTPVEDVMSICKCEKSLVFMTAARKYKMKDLGDFYLFMSAGIGRSGEHAGRTINVGVFLRRNASINAMVDMVRTITEAKCSFLMKMGITGTASDATAVGISGGKREDFMGPSTEIGKMVSREVIRTLAELLEG
;
A
#
# COMPACT_ATOMS: atom_id res chain seq x y z
N MET A 1 5.16 -12.06 15.69
CA MET A 1 4.47 -11.41 14.56
C MET A 1 3.02 -11.19 14.98
N GLU A 2 2.46 -10.04 14.66
CA GLU A 2 1.05 -9.67 14.91
C GLU A 2 0.37 -9.47 13.55
N LEU A 3 -0.88 -9.96 13.40
CA LEU A 3 -1.63 -9.84 12.15
C LEU A 3 -2.88 -8.98 12.34
N LEU A 4 -3.04 -7.98 11.47
CA LEU A 4 -4.24 -7.16 11.39
C LEU A 4 -4.91 -7.37 10.04
N THR A 5 -6.23 -7.54 10.03
CA THR A 5 -7.00 -7.81 8.80
C THR A 5 -8.03 -6.73 8.54
N PHE A 6 -8.07 -6.26 7.31
CA PHE A 6 -8.98 -5.22 6.83
C PHE A 6 -9.80 -5.78 5.66
N PRO A 7 -11.07 -6.15 5.85
CA PRO A 7 -11.90 -6.66 4.77
C PRO A 7 -12.21 -5.55 3.76
N LEU A 8 -12.18 -5.90 2.48
CA LEU A 8 -12.70 -5.07 1.39
C LEU A 8 -14.11 -5.58 1.05
N ARG A 9 -15.05 -4.65 0.81
CA ARG A 9 -16.46 -5.02 0.53
C ARG A 9 -16.67 -5.71 -0.83
N GLU A 10 -15.66 -5.70 -1.68
CA GLU A 10 -15.69 -6.25 -3.03
C GLU A 10 -14.32 -6.85 -3.38
N ARG A 11 -14.26 -7.56 -4.51
CA ARG A 11 -13.02 -8.17 -4.99
C ARG A 11 -12.29 -7.22 -5.92
N PHE A 12 -10.97 -7.21 -5.82
CA PHE A 12 -10.10 -6.37 -6.63
C PHE A 12 -9.07 -7.23 -7.36
N ILE A 13 -8.93 -7.01 -8.67
CA ILE A 13 -7.76 -7.46 -9.42
C ILE A 13 -6.64 -6.49 -9.09
N THR A 14 -5.56 -7.01 -8.49
CA THR A 14 -4.54 -6.19 -7.84
C THR A 14 -3.17 -6.51 -8.40
N ILE A 15 -2.43 -5.48 -8.82
CA ILE A 15 -0.98 -5.56 -9.06
C ILE A 15 -0.27 -5.14 -7.78
N SER A 16 0.75 -5.89 -7.35
CA SER A 16 1.45 -5.58 -6.11
C SER A 16 2.93 -5.93 -6.09
N SER A 17 3.69 -5.11 -5.35
CA SER A 17 5.04 -5.43 -4.85
C SER A 17 5.05 -5.78 -3.35
N ALA A 18 3.90 -6.06 -2.75
CA ALA A 18 3.79 -6.50 -1.36
C ALA A 18 4.29 -7.94 -1.17
N LEU A 19 4.29 -8.41 0.08
CA LEU A 19 4.82 -9.73 0.43
C LEU A 19 4.04 -10.87 -0.24
N TYR A 20 2.71 -10.72 -0.34
CA TYR A 20 1.82 -11.70 -0.97
C TYR A 20 0.52 -11.00 -1.43
N PRO A 21 -0.14 -11.45 -2.50
CA PRO A 21 0.32 -12.44 -3.47
C PRO A 21 1.29 -11.81 -4.47
N GLU A 22 1.97 -12.65 -5.24
CA GLU A 22 2.88 -12.19 -6.30
C GLU A 22 2.12 -11.68 -7.52
N GLY A 23 2.69 -10.68 -8.20
CA GLY A 23 2.23 -10.23 -9.51
C GLY A 23 0.81 -9.64 -9.51
N ILE A 24 -0.08 -10.25 -10.30
CA ILE A 24 -1.46 -9.83 -10.47
C ILE A 24 -2.38 -10.92 -9.90
N SER A 25 -3.25 -10.56 -8.97
CA SER A 25 -4.13 -11.51 -8.29
C SER A 25 -5.48 -10.90 -7.87
N GLU A 26 -6.49 -11.74 -7.69
CA GLU A 26 -7.76 -11.35 -7.08
C GLU A 26 -7.65 -11.38 -5.55
N ILE A 27 -7.95 -10.25 -4.89
CA ILE A 27 -7.96 -10.13 -3.42
C ILE A 27 -9.26 -9.50 -2.91
N ASN A 28 -9.62 -9.77 -1.66
CA ASN A 28 -10.81 -9.20 -0.99
C ASN A 28 -10.53 -8.71 0.44
N LYS A 29 -9.28 -8.75 0.89
CA LYS A 29 -8.86 -8.23 2.20
C LYS A 29 -7.40 -7.81 2.16
N VAL A 30 -7.04 -6.85 3.00
CA VAL A 30 -5.65 -6.47 3.28
C VAL A 30 -5.26 -7.05 4.63
N VAL A 31 -4.06 -7.60 4.71
CA VAL A 31 -3.45 -8.10 5.94
C VAL A 31 -2.17 -7.31 6.16
N LEU A 32 -1.99 -6.80 7.38
CA LEU A 32 -0.74 -6.20 7.83
C LEU A 32 -0.07 -7.16 8.82
N ALA A 33 1.08 -7.70 8.44
CA ALA A 33 1.96 -8.47 9.31
C ALA A 33 2.96 -7.52 9.99
N ILE A 34 2.77 -7.29 11.28
CA ILE A 34 3.68 -6.48 12.10
C ILE A 34 4.73 -7.40 12.71
N VAL A 35 5.99 -7.11 12.41
CA VAL A 35 7.16 -7.86 12.88
C VAL A 35 8.02 -7.01 13.82
N PRO A 36 8.84 -7.63 14.70
CA PRO A 36 9.88 -6.92 15.45
C PRO A 36 10.87 -6.18 14.56
N HIS A 37 11.58 -5.18 15.10
CA HIS A 37 12.58 -4.40 14.36
C HIS A 37 13.80 -5.22 13.92
N ASP A 38 14.10 -6.28 14.67
CA ASP A 38 15.17 -7.26 14.45
C ASP A 38 14.68 -8.51 13.70
N TYR A 39 13.49 -8.45 13.10
CA TYR A 39 12.97 -9.55 12.28
C TYR A 39 13.85 -9.75 11.05
N GLU A 40 14.39 -10.96 10.94
CA GLU A 40 15.18 -11.43 9.81
C GLU A 40 14.73 -12.85 9.48
N SER A 41 14.29 -13.07 8.24
CA SER A 41 13.87 -14.38 7.76
C SER A 41 14.14 -14.48 6.26
N LEU A 42 14.56 -15.68 5.83
CA LEU A 42 14.72 -16.02 4.42
C LEU A 42 13.41 -16.47 3.77
N THR A 43 12.39 -16.79 4.56
CA THR A 43 11.09 -17.31 4.10
C THR A 43 9.91 -16.54 4.69
N PRO A 44 9.87 -15.19 4.57
CA PRO A 44 8.86 -14.36 5.22
C PRO A 44 7.41 -14.66 4.78
N VAL A 45 7.22 -15.20 3.57
CA VAL A 45 5.90 -15.65 3.11
C VAL A 45 5.45 -16.86 3.93
N GLU A 46 6.31 -17.85 4.13
CA GLU A 46 6.00 -19.05 4.91
C GLU A 46 5.69 -18.70 6.37
N ASP A 47 6.47 -17.78 6.94
CA ASP A 47 6.24 -17.29 8.30
C ASP A 47 4.83 -16.72 8.47
N VAL A 48 4.37 -15.89 7.54
CA VAL A 48 2.99 -15.36 7.58
C VAL A 48 1.97 -16.46 7.34
N MET A 49 2.18 -17.34 6.35
CA MET A 49 1.22 -18.38 5.99
C MET A 49 1.04 -19.42 7.11
N SER A 50 2.05 -19.64 7.94
CA SER A 50 1.98 -20.55 9.09
C SER A 50 0.94 -20.12 10.15
N ILE A 51 0.63 -18.82 10.21
CA ILE A 51 -0.29 -18.23 11.20
C ILE A 51 -1.49 -17.51 10.57
N CYS A 52 -1.54 -17.37 9.24
CA CYS A 52 -2.60 -16.69 8.51
C CYS A 52 -3.31 -17.61 7.50
N LYS A 53 -4.64 -17.65 7.55
CA LYS A 53 -5.46 -18.08 6.40
C LYS A 53 -5.57 -16.92 5.40
N CYS A 54 -4.47 -16.70 4.69
CA CYS A 54 -4.25 -15.54 3.82
C CYS A 54 -4.78 -15.70 2.39
N GLU A 55 -5.64 -16.70 2.14
CA GLU A 55 -6.36 -16.84 0.86
C GLU A 55 -7.04 -15.53 0.46
N LYS A 56 -6.86 -15.12 -0.80
CA LYS A 56 -7.40 -13.87 -1.37
C LYS A 56 -7.05 -12.62 -0.58
N SER A 57 -5.91 -12.61 0.11
CA SER A 57 -5.41 -11.45 0.87
C SER A 57 -4.28 -10.78 0.14
N LEU A 58 -4.21 -9.46 0.22
CA LEU A 58 -2.97 -8.73 0.03
C LEU A 58 -2.27 -8.58 1.39
N VAL A 59 -1.04 -9.07 1.51
CA VAL A 59 -0.24 -9.04 2.74
C VAL A 59 0.88 -8.02 2.59
N PHE A 60 0.85 -7.00 3.44
CA PHE A 60 2.00 -6.14 3.71
C PHE A 60 2.72 -6.63 4.97
N MET A 61 4.04 -6.45 5.02
CA MET A 61 4.85 -6.72 6.21
C MET A 61 5.63 -5.47 6.60
N THR A 62 5.72 -5.20 7.90
CA THR A 62 6.38 -4.00 8.41
C THR A 62 6.75 -4.13 9.89
N ALA A 63 7.77 -3.39 10.35
CA ALA A 63 7.98 -3.15 11.77
C ALA A 63 7.23 -1.88 12.28
N ALA A 64 6.67 -1.08 11.37
CA ALA A 64 5.95 0.14 11.71
C ALA A 64 4.57 -0.17 12.30
N ARG A 65 4.26 0.46 13.44
CA ARG A 65 2.98 0.29 14.14
C ARG A 65 1.91 1.31 13.78
N LYS A 66 2.27 2.36 13.01
CA LYS A 66 1.31 3.36 12.55
C LYS A 66 0.74 2.94 11.20
N TYR A 67 -0.57 2.78 11.13
CA TYR A 67 -1.28 2.43 9.92
C TYR A 67 -2.67 3.06 9.88
N LYS A 68 -3.23 3.17 8.68
CA LYS A 68 -4.62 3.59 8.45
C LYS A 68 -5.23 2.79 7.31
N MET A 69 -6.52 2.49 7.47
CA MET A 69 -7.40 2.00 6.41
C MET A 69 -8.55 3.00 6.29
N LYS A 70 -8.75 3.55 5.08
CA LYS A 70 -9.80 4.54 4.79
C LYS A 70 -10.68 4.01 3.65
N ASP A 71 -11.99 4.13 3.78
CA ASP A 71 -12.94 3.99 2.66
C ASP A 71 -13.38 5.39 2.24
N LEU A 72 -13.02 5.79 1.03
CA LEU A 72 -13.18 7.16 0.53
C LEU A 72 -14.28 7.27 -0.53
N GLY A 73 -15.16 6.26 -0.59
CA GLY A 73 -16.23 6.19 -1.59
C GLY A 73 -15.75 5.69 -2.95
N ASP A 74 -14.77 6.35 -3.56
CA ASP A 74 -14.22 5.93 -4.86
C ASP A 74 -13.15 4.85 -4.77
N PHE A 75 -12.45 4.79 -3.63
CA PHE A 75 -11.39 3.81 -3.40
C PHE A 75 -11.20 3.57 -1.91
N TYR A 76 -10.58 2.43 -1.60
CA TYR A 76 -9.95 2.24 -0.30
C TYR A 76 -8.48 2.67 -0.36
N LEU A 77 -8.01 3.28 0.72
CA LEU A 77 -6.60 3.54 0.95
C LEU A 77 -6.14 2.82 2.21
N PHE A 78 -5.19 1.90 2.04
CA PHE A 78 -4.42 1.33 3.11
C PHE A 78 -3.03 1.94 3.12
N MET A 79 -2.53 2.34 4.29
CA MET A 79 -1.15 2.78 4.46
C MET A 79 -0.59 2.33 5.81
N SER A 80 0.67 1.90 5.83
CA SER A 80 1.47 1.78 7.05
C SER A 80 2.74 2.57 6.89
N ALA A 81 3.15 3.33 7.90
CA ALA A 81 4.34 4.19 7.79
C ALA A 81 5.14 4.21 9.09
N GLY A 82 6.46 4.12 8.97
CA GLY A 82 7.41 4.34 10.05
C GLY A 82 8.67 5.02 9.52
N ILE A 83 9.10 6.10 10.18
CA ILE A 83 10.36 6.79 9.90
C ILE A 83 11.18 6.80 11.21
N GLY A 84 12.46 6.42 11.14
CA GLY A 84 13.36 6.55 12.29
C GLY A 84 13.85 7.99 12.43
N ARG A 85 14.06 8.47 13.66
CA ARG A 85 14.44 9.87 13.98
C ARG A 85 15.83 10.32 13.45
N SER A 86 16.65 9.42 12.89
CA SER A 86 18.11 9.70 12.70
C SER A 86 18.78 9.03 11.48
N GLY A 87 18.10 8.84 10.35
CA GLY A 87 18.76 8.24 9.15
C GLY A 87 19.10 6.72 9.18
N GLU A 88 19.17 6.03 10.32
CA GLU A 88 19.46 4.58 10.38
C GLU A 88 18.33 3.65 9.84
N HIS A 89 18.69 2.73 8.95
CA HIS A 89 17.83 2.01 8.00
C HIS A 89 16.88 0.92 8.56
N ALA A 90 17.04 0.46 9.80
CA ALA A 90 16.21 -0.62 10.34
C ALA A 90 14.81 -0.13 10.75
N GLY A 91 13.75 -0.75 10.22
CA GLY A 91 12.36 -0.51 10.64
C GLY A 91 11.61 0.64 9.96
N ARG A 92 12.10 1.16 8.84
CA ARG A 92 11.44 2.24 8.07
C ARG A 92 10.75 1.67 6.86
N THR A 93 9.43 1.64 6.87
CA THR A 93 8.68 1.25 5.68
C THR A 93 7.45 2.13 5.49
N ILE A 94 7.12 2.40 4.24
CA ILE A 94 5.90 3.09 3.81
C ILE A 94 5.18 2.22 2.79
N ASN A 95 4.29 1.37 3.28
CA ASN A 95 3.47 0.51 2.44
C ASN A 95 2.19 1.24 2.04
N VAL A 96 1.76 1.12 0.79
CA VAL A 96 0.53 1.75 0.28
C VAL A 96 -0.28 0.75 -0.55
N GLY A 97 -1.55 0.61 -0.22
CA GLY A 97 -2.54 -0.10 -1.03
C GLY A 97 -3.67 0.83 -1.43
N VAL A 98 -3.96 0.93 -2.73
CA VAL A 98 -5.08 1.70 -3.28
C VAL A 98 -6.00 0.77 -4.05
N PHE A 99 -7.26 0.68 -3.64
CA PHE A 99 -8.24 -0.26 -4.22
C PHE A 99 -9.41 0.52 -4.80
N LEU A 100 -9.40 0.70 -6.12
CA LEU A 100 -10.27 1.60 -6.88
C LEU A 100 -11.55 0.89 -7.30
N ARG A 101 -12.70 1.53 -7.05
CA ARG A 101 -14.01 1.09 -7.57
C ARG A 101 -14.21 1.51 -9.02
N ARG A 102 -13.22 1.17 -9.84
CA ARG A 102 -13.05 1.56 -11.24
C ARG A 102 -12.54 0.36 -12.01
N ASN A 103 -12.95 0.26 -13.28
CA ASN A 103 -12.38 -0.70 -14.22
C ASN A 103 -11.21 -0.01 -14.95
N ALA A 104 -10.12 -0.72 -15.21
CA ALA A 104 -8.98 -0.16 -15.94
C ALA A 104 -8.18 -1.27 -16.63
N SER A 105 -7.30 -0.87 -17.55
CA SER A 105 -6.28 -1.78 -18.09
C SER A 105 -5.13 -1.96 -17.08
N ILE A 106 -4.35 -3.04 -17.24
CA ILE A 106 -3.12 -3.24 -16.45
C ILE A 106 -2.16 -2.04 -16.61
N ASN A 107 -2.06 -1.46 -17.80
CA ASN A 107 -1.23 -0.27 -18.04
C ASN A 107 -1.68 0.93 -17.21
N ALA A 108 -2.99 1.14 -17.09
CA ALA A 108 -3.53 2.18 -16.22
C ALA A 108 -3.26 1.88 -14.74
N MET A 109 -3.29 0.61 -14.31
CA MET A 109 -2.89 0.23 -12.94
C MET A 109 -1.42 0.56 -12.66
N VAL A 110 -0.52 0.29 -13.62
CA VAL A 110 0.90 0.66 -13.55
C VAL A 110 1.07 2.19 -13.48
N ASP A 111 0.27 2.94 -14.23
CA ASP A 111 0.22 4.40 -14.17
C ASP A 111 -0.20 4.92 -12.77
N MET A 112 -1.12 4.23 -12.11
CA MET A 112 -1.49 4.51 -10.72
C MET A 112 -0.37 4.15 -9.73
N VAL A 113 0.37 3.04 -9.94
CA VAL A 113 1.56 2.73 -9.11
C VAL A 113 2.57 3.87 -9.19
N ARG A 114 2.81 4.41 -10.39
CA ARG A 114 3.66 5.60 -10.58
C ARG A 114 3.11 6.81 -9.85
N THR A 115 1.82 7.08 -9.97
CA THR A 115 1.12 8.20 -9.31
C THR A 115 1.28 8.16 -7.79
N ILE A 116 1.07 6.99 -7.18
CA ILE A 116 1.28 6.77 -5.74
C ILE A 116 2.75 7.00 -5.37
N THR A 117 3.68 6.48 -6.17
CA THR A 117 5.12 6.64 -5.94
C THR A 117 5.54 8.11 -6.01
N GLU A 118 5.08 8.87 -7.00
CA GLU A 118 5.32 10.31 -7.12
C GLU A 118 4.75 11.08 -5.93
N ALA A 119 3.56 10.73 -5.45
CA ALA A 119 2.96 11.33 -4.26
C ALA A 119 3.79 11.07 -2.99
N LYS A 120 4.25 9.82 -2.79
CA LYS A 120 5.18 9.47 -1.70
C LYS A 120 6.47 10.27 -1.80
N CYS A 121 7.12 10.26 -2.96
CA CYS A 121 8.36 10.99 -3.20
C CYS A 121 8.20 12.48 -2.92
N SER A 122 7.12 13.10 -3.39
CA SER A 122 6.86 14.53 -3.16
C SER A 122 6.78 14.86 -1.67
N PHE A 123 6.12 14.02 -0.87
CA PHE A 123 6.04 14.22 0.58
C PHE A 123 7.41 14.01 1.26
N LEU A 124 8.09 12.90 0.96
CA LEU A 124 9.37 12.56 1.57
C LEU A 124 10.47 13.59 1.25
N MET A 125 10.51 14.08 0.00
CA MET A 125 11.44 15.14 -0.40
C MET A 125 11.21 16.43 0.40
N LYS A 126 9.94 16.81 0.65
CA LYS A 126 9.63 17.98 1.49
C LYS A 126 10.08 17.83 2.93
N MET A 127 10.13 16.59 3.44
CA MET A 127 10.61 16.27 4.78
C MET A 127 12.12 16.03 4.86
N GLY A 128 12.85 16.10 3.73
CA GLY A 128 14.27 15.76 3.67
C GLY A 128 14.56 14.28 3.97
N ILE A 129 13.57 13.40 3.78
CA ILE A 129 13.68 11.96 4.07
C ILE A 129 14.05 11.23 2.78
N THR A 130 15.06 10.36 2.87
CA THR A 130 15.48 9.46 1.79
C THR A 130 15.27 8.00 2.20
N GLY A 131 15.09 7.12 1.21
CA GLY A 131 14.66 5.73 1.43
C GLY A 131 13.13 5.62 1.62
N THR A 132 12.58 4.41 1.51
CA THR A 132 11.14 4.07 1.63
C THR A 132 10.20 4.49 0.49
N ALA A 133 10.69 5.28 -0.48
CA ALA A 133 9.90 5.62 -1.67
C ALA A 133 9.52 4.39 -2.51
N SER A 134 10.38 3.37 -2.54
CA SER A 134 10.22 2.13 -3.31
C SER A 134 9.54 0.99 -2.56
N ASP A 135 9.06 1.24 -1.33
CA ASP A 135 8.42 0.19 -0.54
C ASP A 135 7.10 -0.28 -1.16
N ALA A 136 6.59 -1.39 -0.63
CA ALA A 136 5.49 -2.15 -1.19
C ALA A 136 4.31 -1.25 -1.55
N THR A 137 3.93 -1.32 -2.82
CA THR A 137 2.80 -0.58 -3.38
C THR A 137 1.87 -1.57 -4.05
N ALA A 138 0.57 -1.43 -3.81
CA ALA A 138 -0.46 -2.24 -4.43
C ALA A 138 -1.55 -1.36 -5.02
N VAL A 139 -2.01 -1.72 -6.22
CA VAL A 139 -3.15 -1.08 -6.88
C VAL A 139 -4.14 -2.16 -7.27
N GLY A 140 -5.34 -2.06 -6.71
CA GLY A 140 -6.49 -2.91 -7.04
C GLY A 140 -7.51 -2.16 -7.88
N ILE A 141 -8.13 -2.84 -8.83
CA ILE A 141 -9.30 -2.37 -9.58
C ILE A 141 -10.45 -3.35 -9.42
N SER A 142 -11.69 -2.85 -9.45
CA SER A 142 -12.90 -3.66 -9.43
C SER A 142 -13.81 -3.29 -10.61
N GLY A 143 -15.12 -3.56 -10.49
CA GLY A 143 -16.10 -3.07 -11.45
C GLY A 143 -16.29 -1.56 -11.32
N GLY A 144 -16.81 -0.92 -12.38
CA GLY A 144 -17.16 0.51 -12.34
C GLY A 144 -16.82 1.24 -13.63
N LYS A 145 -16.77 2.57 -13.55
CA LYS A 145 -16.36 3.43 -14.68
C LYS A 145 -14.99 3.00 -15.17
N ARG A 146 -14.84 2.89 -16.49
CA ARG A 146 -13.57 2.60 -17.12
C ARG A 146 -12.67 3.84 -17.10
N GLU A 147 -11.46 3.67 -16.61
CA GLU A 147 -10.37 4.65 -16.68
C GLU A 147 -9.30 4.15 -17.65
N ASP A 148 -9.00 4.92 -18.69
CA ASP A 148 -7.98 4.56 -19.67
C ASP A 148 -6.57 4.97 -19.21
N PHE A 149 -6.48 5.99 -18.35
CA PHE A 149 -5.26 6.47 -17.70
C PHE A 149 -5.55 6.77 -16.23
N MET A 150 -4.56 6.61 -15.37
CA MET A 150 -4.70 6.86 -13.93
C MET A 150 -3.52 7.65 -13.34
N GLY A 151 -2.80 8.36 -14.20
CA GLY A 151 -1.68 9.22 -13.87
C GLY A 151 -2.07 10.42 -13.00
N PRO A 152 -1.09 11.18 -12.48
CA PRO A 152 -1.30 12.29 -11.53
C PRO A 152 -2.08 13.48 -12.13
N SER A 153 -2.25 13.56 -13.44
CA SER A 153 -3.03 14.60 -14.11
C SER A 153 -4.53 14.27 -14.21
N THR A 154 -4.89 12.99 -14.09
CA THR A 154 -6.28 12.49 -14.14
C THR A 154 -7.05 12.88 -12.88
N GLU A 155 -8.38 12.85 -12.95
CA GLU A 155 -9.23 13.14 -11.79
C GLU A 155 -8.95 12.16 -10.65
N ILE A 156 -9.00 10.86 -10.93
CA ILE A 156 -8.77 9.82 -9.93
C ILE A 156 -7.34 9.82 -9.39
N GLY A 157 -6.35 10.06 -10.26
CA GLY A 157 -4.95 10.16 -9.85
C GLY A 157 -4.69 11.34 -8.92
N LYS A 158 -5.31 12.51 -9.18
CA LYS A 158 -5.24 13.67 -8.27
C LYS A 158 -5.86 13.36 -6.91
N MET A 159 -6.99 12.66 -6.88
CA MET A 159 -7.66 12.27 -5.63
C MET A 159 -6.78 11.34 -4.81
N VAL A 160 -6.24 10.29 -5.44
CA VAL A 160 -5.33 9.34 -4.79
C VAL A 160 -4.07 10.04 -4.28
N SER A 161 -3.38 10.82 -5.11
CA SER A 161 -2.15 11.52 -4.70
C SER A 161 -2.35 12.44 -3.50
N ARG A 162 -3.45 13.20 -3.48
CA ARG A 162 -3.78 14.08 -2.36
C ARG A 162 -3.98 13.29 -1.07
N GLU A 163 -4.72 12.18 -1.15
CA GLU A 163 -5.02 11.39 0.04
C GLU A 163 -3.84 10.57 0.54
N VAL A 164 -2.95 10.11 -0.35
CA VAL A 164 -1.65 9.52 0.03
C VAL A 164 -0.82 10.53 0.81
N ILE A 165 -0.63 11.74 0.29
CA ILE A 165 0.14 12.81 0.96
C ILE A 165 -0.48 13.16 2.31
N ARG A 166 -1.80 13.35 2.35
CA ARG A 166 -2.52 13.65 3.60
C ARG A 166 -2.34 12.54 4.63
N THR A 167 -2.50 11.29 4.23
CA THR A 167 -2.39 10.14 5.14
C THR A 167 -0.95 9.94 5.62
N LEU A 168 0.05 10.25 4.79
CA LEU A 168 1.45 10.29 5.23
C LEU A 168 1.68 11.33 6.33
N ALA A 169 1.19 12.56 6.13
CA ALA A 169 1.28 13.59 7.16
C ALA A 169 0.62 13.13 8.45
N GLU A 170 -0.60 12.56 8.38
CA GLU A 170 -1.30 12.03 9.55
C GLU A 170 -0.54 10.91 10.28
N LEU A 171 0.20 10.05 9.56
CA LEU A 171 0.96 8.96 10.15
C LEU A 171 2.34 9.41 10.68
N LEU A 172 2.98 10.39 10.05
CA LEU A 172 4.37 10.75 10.34
C LEU A 172 4.52 12.00 11.20
N GLU A 173 3.57 12.93 11.13
CA GLU A 173 3.55 14.17 11.91
C GLU A 173 2.67 14.07 13.17
N GLY A 174 1.69 13.15 13.18
CA GLY A 174 0.82 12.84 14.33
C GLY A 174 1.39 11.79 15.25
#